data_AF-A0A9P5V6P3-F1
#
_entry.id   AF-A0A9P5V6P3-F1
#
_cell.length_a   1.000
_cell.length_b   1.000
_cell.length_c   1.000
_cell.angle_alpha   90.00
_cell.angle_beta   90.00
_cell.angle_gamma   90.00
#
_symmetry.space_group_name_H-M   'P 1'
#
loop_
_entity.id
_entity.type
_entity.pdbx_description
1 polymer ?
#
loop_
_entity_poly.entity_id
_entity_poly.type
_entity_poly.pdbx_seq_one_letter_code
_entity_poly.pdbx_strand_id
1 'polypeptide(L)'
;MSLGWNPFYKNEKKSAEVHIMHNFHRDFYGDELRVVVLGYIRPELDYTTLEALIEDINIDIEVAHRSLERPDYAAFKEDPLFLQL
;
A
#
# COMPACT_ATOMS: atom_id res chain seq x y z
N MET A 1 0.85 1.07 0.37
CA MET A 1 0.94 1.38 -1.07
C MET A 1 2.26 2.09 -1.29
N SER A 2 3.08 1.60 -2.22
CA SER A 2 4.30 2.27 -2.69
C SER A 2 3.96 3.04 -3.96
N LEU A 3 4.31 4.33 -4.01
CA LEU A 3 4.10 5.17 -5.18
C LEU A 3 5.46 5.68 -5.63
N GLY A 4 5.94 5.18 -6.76
CA GLY A 4 7.30 5.42 -7.22
C GLY A 4 7.39 5.78 -8.69
N TRP A 5 8.62 5.94 -9.17
CA TRP A 5 8.92 6.15 -10.58
C TRP A 5 9.39 4.86 -11.23
N ASN A 6 8.91 4.58 -12.44
CA ASN A 6 9.36 3.39 -13.16
C ASN A 6 10.65 3.70 -13.97
N PRO A 7 11.80 3.13 -13.59
CA PRO A 7 13.08 3.39 -14.25
C PRO A 7 13.12 2.87 -15.70
N PHE A 8 12.29 1.89 -16.07
CA PHE A 8 12.25 1.29 -17.40
C PHE A 8 11.51 2.16 -18.44
N TYR A 9 10.65 3.09 -17.99
CA TYR A 9 9.90 4.00 -18.86
C TYR A 9 10.37 5.46 -18.74
N LYS A 10 11.68 5.66 -18.53
CA LYS A 10 12.32 6.98 -18.41
C LYS A 10 11.65 7.90 -17.38
N ASN A 11 11.04 7.34 -16.33
CA ASN A 11 10.34 8.08 -15.28
C ASN A 11 9.23 9.02 -15.81
N GLU A 12 8.61 8.73 -16.96
CA GLU A 12 7.50 9.57 -17.45
C GLU A 12 6.18 9.28 -16.73
N LYS A 13 6.09 8.13 -16.05
CA LYS A 13 4.87 7.67 -15.35
C LYS A 13 5.22 7.15 -13.96
N LYS A 14 4.35 7.48 -13.01
CA LYS A 14 4.38 6.90 -11.66
C LYS A 14 3.84 5.47 -11.68
N SER A 15 4.47 4.58 -10.94
CA SER A 15 3.94 3.26 -10.59
C SER A 15 3.29 3.31 -9.22
N ALA A 16 2.19 2.58 -9.04
CA ALA A 16 1.53 2.40 -7.76
C ALA A 16 1.40 0.90 -7.48
N GLU A 17 1.86 0.47 -6.32
CA GLU A 17 1.88 -0.93 -5.90
C GLU A 17 1.23 -1.06 -4.52
N VAL A 18 0.33 -2.03 -4.36
CA VAL A 18 -0.47 -2.20 -3.13
C VAL A 18 -0.23 -3.59 -2.56
N HIS A 19 0.26 -3.63 -1.32
CA HIS A 19 0.22 -4.84 -0.49
C HIS A 19 -1.04 -4.79 0.38
N ILE A 20 -1.93 -5.77 0.20
CA ILE A 20 -3.12 -5.93 1.04
C ILE A 20 -2.73 -6.80 2.23
N MET A 21 -2.97 -6.33 3.45
CA MET A 21 -2.69 -7.07 4.71
C MET A 21 -3.71 -8.19 4.94
N HIS A 22 -3.86 -9.09 3.97
CA HIS A 22 -4.73 -10.25 3.99
C HIS A 22 -4.12 -11.36 3.13
N ASN A 23 -4.09 -12.59 3.67
CA ASN A 23 -3.59 -13.75 2.94
C ASN A 23 -4.70 -14.30 2.04
N PHE A 24 -4.58 -14.07 0.74
CA PHE A 24 -5.48 -14.64 -0.27
C PHE A 24 -5.06 -16.06 -0.65
N HIS A 25 -6.04 -16.91 -1.00
CA HIS A 25 -5.79 -18.29 -1.46
C HIS A 25 -5.56 -18.41 -2.97
N ARG A 26 -5.74 -17.31 -3.72
CA ARG A 26 -5.53 -17.24 -5.17
C ARG A 26 -5.04 -15.85 -5.57
N ASP A 27 -4.42 -15.77 -6.75
CA ASP A 27 -4.15 -14.49 -7.39
C ASP A 27 -5.44 -13.87 -7.97
N PHE A 28 -5.39 -12.56 -8.19
CA PHE A 28 -6.51 -11.73 -8.64
C PHE A 28 -6.11 -10.79 -9.81
N TYR A 29 -5.22 -11.27 -10.69
CA TYR A 29 -4.89 -10.54 -11.92
C TYR A 29 -6.12 -10.35 -12.80
N GLY A 30 -6.36 -9.11 -13.23
CA GLY A 30 -7.52 -8.73 -14.04
C GLY A 30 -8.76 -8.32 -13.22
N ASP A 31 -8.76 -8.57 -11.90
CA ASP A 31 -9.82 -8.11 -11.02
C ASP A 31 -9.65 -6.59 -10.73
N GLU A 32 -10.75 -5.89 -10.46
CA GLU A 32 -10.73 -4.48 -10.09
C GLU A 32 -10.28 -4.31 -8.62
N LEU A 33 -9.31 -3.43 -8.38
CA LEU A 33 -8.87 -3.06 -7.04
C LEU A 33 -9.27 -1.61 -6.74
N ARG A 34 -10.09 -1.42 -5.70
CA ARG A 34 -10.42 -0.09 -5.16
C ARG A 34 -9.58 0.20 -3.93
N VAL A 35 -9.10 1.43 -3.80
CA VAL A 35 -8.19 1.85 -2.73
C VAL A 35 -8.52 3.27 -2.27
N VAL A 36 -8.50 3.50 -0.96
CA VAL A 36 -8.52 4.85 -0.36
C VAL A 36 -7.18 5.08 0.35
N VAL A 37 -6.53 6.20 0.02
CA VAL A 37 -5.25 6.59 0.63
C VAL A 37 -5.52 7.55 1.78
N LEU A 38 -5.25 7.12 3.00
CA LEU A 38 -5.59 7.88 4.23
C LEU A 38 -4.41 8.56 4.90
N GLY A 39 -3.18 8.21 4.52
CA GLY A 39 -1.99 8.73 5.17
C GLY A 39 -0.72 8.45 4.39
N TYR A 40 0.32 9.18 4.78
CA TYR A 40 1.67 9.04 4.27
C TYR A 40 2.58 8.53 5.39
N ILE A 41 3.37 7.50 5.11
CA ILE A 41 4.29 6.89 6.08
C ILE A 41 5.67 7.55 5.97
N ARG A 42 6.31 7.43 4.80
CA ARG A 42 7.69 7.90 4.56
C ARG A 42 7.99 8.03 3.07
N PRO A 43 9.08 8.73 2.68
CA PRO A 43 9.55 8.74 1.29
C PRO A 43 10.17 7.40 0.89
N GLU A 44 10.47 7.26 -0.41
CA GLU A 44 11.32 6.16 -0.92
C GLU A 44 12.69 6.21 -0.24
N LEU A 45 13.22 5.03 0.09
CA LEU A 45 14.53 4.85 0.71
C LEU A 45 15.39 3.97 -0.21
N ASP A 46 16.68 4.28 -0.25
CA ASP A 46 17.67 3.46 -0.93
C ASP A 46 18.18 2.37 0.02
N TYR A 47 18.22 1.13 -0.46
CA TYR A 47 18.64 -0.02 0.34
C TYR A 47 19.91 -0.63 -0.23
N THR A 48 20.84 -0.95 0.67
CA THR A 48 22.09 -1.65 0.34
C THR A 48 22.00 -3.16 0.59
N THR A 49 20.96 -3.63 1.30
CA THR A 49 20.71 -5.04 1.61
C THR A 49 19.23 -5.38 1.47
N LEU A 50 18.93 -6.65 1.20
CA LEU A 50 17.54 -7.15 1.12
C LEU A 50 16.89 -7.17 2.51
N GLU A 51 17.67 -7.49 3.53
CA GLU A 51 17.21 -7.58 4.91
C GLU A 51 16.70 -6.24 5.43
N ALA A 52 17.42 -5.14 5.16
CA ALA A 52 16.98 -3.79 5.52
C ALA A 52 15.68 -3.40 4.80
N LEU A 53 15.53 -3.76 3.52
CA LEU A 53 14.29 -3.54 2.77
C LEU A 53 13.12 -4.30 3.39
N ILE A 54 13.32 -5.57 3.74
CA ILE A 54 12.28 -6.40 4.38
C ILE A 54 11.90 -5.82 5.75
N GLU A 55 12.88 -5.39 6.54
CA GLU A 55 12.66 -4.79 7.86
C GLU A 55 11.79 -3.53 7.74
N ASP A 56 12.15 -2.59 6.87
CA ASP A 56 11.39 -1.36 6.68
C ASP A 56 9.97 -1.61 6.11
N ILE A 57 9.80 -2.59 5.22
CA ILE A 57 8.46 -2.98 4.75
C ILE A 57 7.61 -3.52 5.92
N ASN A 58 8.17 -4.33 6.80
CA ASN A 58 7.44 -4.84 7.96
C ASN A 58 7.08 -3.72 8.95
N ILE A 59 7.98 -2.75 9.14
CA ILE A 59 7.69 -1.54 9.92
C ILE A 59 6.55 -0.74 9.29
N ASP A 60 6.56 -0.54 7.97
CA ASP A 60 5.48 0.16 7.26
C ASP A 60 4.12 -0.53 7.46
N ILE A 61 4.09 -1.86 7.42
CA ILE A 61 2.88 -2.67 7.69
C ILE A 61 2.39 -2.44 9.12
N GLU A 62 3.28 -2.49 10.13
CA GLU A 62 2.92 -2.26 11.53
C GLU A 62 2.40 -0.83 11.76
N VAL A 63 3.07 0.17 11.17
CA VAL A 63 2.66 1.58 11.25
C VAL A 63 1.29 1.76 10.60
N ALA A 64 1.05 1.17 9.44
CA ALA A 64 -0.25 1.21 8.78
C ALA A 64 -1.35 0.57 9.63
N HIS A 65 -1.11 -0.62 10.18
CA HIS A 65 -2.06 -1.33 11.04
C HIS A 65 -2.47 -0.47 12.24
N ARG A 66 -1.49 0.00 13.03
CA ARG A 66 -1.74 0.84 14.22
C ARG A 66 -2.41 2.17 13.86
N SER A 67 -2.03 2.77 12.74
CA SER A 67 -2.61 4.04 12.29
C SER A 67 -4.08 3.92 11.92
N LEU A 68 -4.46 2.80 11.30
CA LEU A 68 -5.83 2.50 10.83
C LEU A 68 -6.78 2.06 11.96
N GLU A 69 -6.26 1.75 13.16
CA GLU A 69 -7.09 1.47 14.34
C GLU A 69 -7.74 2.72 14.94
N ARG A 70 -7.25 3.91 14.61
CA ARG A 70 -7.81 5.18 15.11
C ARG A 70 -9.22 5.40 14.52
N PRO A 71 -10.20 5.90 15.30
CA PRO A 71 -11.60 5.99 14.87
C PRO A 71 -11.81 6.67 13.52
N ASP A 72 -11.17 7.81 13.28
CA ASP A 72 -11.32 8.58 12.03
C ASP A 72 -10.81 7.83 10.80
N TYR A 73 -9.82 6.96 10.97
CA TYR A 73 -9.28 6.11 9.90
C TYR A 73 -10.12 4.84 9.74
N ALA A 74 -10.49 4.22 10.85
CA ALA A 74 -11.29 3.00 10.87
C ALA A 74 -12.66 3.18 10.20
N ALA A 75 -13.24 4.39 10.29
CA ALA A 75 -14.51 4.73 9.64
C ALA A 75 -14.50 4.50 8.12
N PHE A 76 -13.36 4.64 7.44
CA PHE A 76 -13.24 4.45 5.99
C PHE A 76 -13.37 2.99 5.54
N LYS A 77 -13.40 2.01 6.46
CA LYS A 77 -13.76 0.63 6.10
C LYS A 77 -15.17 0.53 5.52
N GLU A 78 -16.06 1.43 5.95
CA GLU A 78 -17.45 1.51 5.51
C GLU A 78 -17.66 2.63 4.46
N ASP A 79 -16.58 3.10 3.81
CA ASP A 79 -16.69 4.14 2.78
C ASP A 79 -17.57 3.66 1.61
N PRO A 80 -18.49 4.51 1.10
CA PRO A 80 -19.36 4.15 -0.03
C PRO A 80 -18.63 3.63 -1.27
N LEU A 81 -17.35 3.98 -1.48
CA LEU A 81 -16.50 3.45 -2.55
C LEU A 81 -16.46 1.91 -2.55
N PHE A 82 -16.51 1.28 -1.36
CA PHE A 82 -16.42 -0.17 -1.20
C PHE A 82 -17.79 -0.86 -1.19
N LEU A 83 -18.89 -0.11 -1.11
CA LEU A 83 -20.25 -0.65 -0.95
C LEU A 83 -21.02 -0.79 -2.27
N GLN A 84 -20.49 -0.26 -3.37
CA GLN A 84 -21.13 -0.32 -4.69
C GLN A 84 -20.60 -1.53 -5.47
N LEU A 85 -21.48 -2.43 -5.91
CA LEU A 85 -21.15 -3.55 -6.80
C LEU A 85 -21.13 -3.10 -8.26
#